data_AF-A0A0C3L4E0-F1
#
_entry.id   AF-A0A0C3L4E0-F1
#
_cell.length_a   1.000
_cell.length_b   1.000
_cell.length_c   1.000
_cell.angle_alpha   90.00
_cell.angle_beta   90.00
_cell.angle_gamma   90.00
#
_symmetry.space_group_name_H-M   'P 1'
#
loop_
_entity.id
_entity.type
_entity.pdbx_description
1 polymer ?
#
loop_
_entity_poly.entity_id
_entity_poly.type
_entity_poly.pdbx_seq_one_letter_code
_entity_poly.pdbx_strand_id
1 'polypeptide(L)'
;MCFRNATPGSSAKLVSDSFQLHRPSAQKPHPNAEWYTDPTHPIHTCIFKDVPKYESDFFKIRAYPFARLAPHSSGVPNPYMEEMIKKRRKGQMPMSLIVPMSPYSLHKSGAIRKVVRSRLKEALRLVVVRGARGSDNCEASSAILDESDAAPDKWVMKDWTYVFKPTLALYKSPMPTIVDEIRIGLRSVKSMAEQLEARWQRRTVSPNRDVTRTRSLDRKPSKKPYRG
;
A
#
# COMPACT_ATOMS: atom_id res chain seq x y z
N MET A 1 21.57 -21.74 -13.37
CA MET A 1 21.76 -20.55 -12.52
C MET A 1 20.47 -19.74 -12.50
N CYS A 2 19.64 -19.85 -11.45
CA CYS A 2 18.28 -19.30 -11.41
C CYS A 2 18.16 -18.16 -10.38
N PHE A 3 17.66 -17.01 -10.83
CA PHE A 3 17.33 -15.84 -10.03
C PHE A 3 16.26 -16.16 -8.98
N ARG A 4 16.57 -16.03 -7.68
CA ARG A 4 15.58 -16.17 -6.59
C ARG A 4 15.67 -15.01 -5.60
N ASN A 5 15.16 -13.86 -6.03
CA ASN A 5 14.76 -12.75 -5.16
C ASN A 5 13.25 -12.51 -5.30
N ALA A 6 12.45 -13.57 -5.13
CA ALA A 6 11.01 -13.45 -4.96
C ALA A 6 10.73 -13.17 -3.47
N THR A 7 10.70 -11.89 -3.12
CA THR A 7 9.99 -11.44 -1.92
C THR A 7 8.52 -11.81 -2.15
N PRO A 8 7.81 -12.51 -1.24
CA PRO A 8 6.39 -12.82 -1.43
C PRO A 8 5.61 -11.51 -1.27
N GLY A 9 5.52 -10.77 -2.37
CA GLY A 9 4.63 -9.64 -2.57
C GLY A 9 3.74 -9.97 -3.74
N SER A 10 2.47 -9.64 -3.62
CA SER A 10 1.48 -9.89 -4.65
C SER A 10 2.03 -9.45 -6.02
N SER A 11 2.00 -10.33 -7.03
CA SER A 11 2.24 -9.96 -8.42
C SER A 11 1.10 -9.09 -8.98
N ALA A 12 0.07 -8.83 -8.17
CA ALA A 12 -1.02 -7.96 -8.51
C ALA A 12 -0.55 -6.53 -8.78
N LYS A 13 -1.01 -6.02 -9.91
CA LYS A 13 -0.78 -4.65 -10.33
C LYS A 13 -1.62 -3.72 -9.44
N LEU A 14 -1.02 -2.64 -8.93
CA LEU A 14 -1.80 -1.57 -8.33
C LEU A 14 -2.73 -0.99 -9.39
N VAL A 15 -4.02 -0.94 -9.10
CA VAL A 15 -4.98 -0.21 -9.94
C VAL A 15 -4.79 1.27 -9.64
N SER A 16 -4.02 1.97 -10.48
CA SER A 16 -3.86 3.43 -10.39
C SER A 16 -4.82 4.14 -11.34
N ASP A 17 -5.33 5.32 -10.94
CA ASP A 17 -6.10 6.19 -11.85
C ASP A 17 -5.24 6.63 -13.05
N SER A 18 -3.91 6.68 -12.91
CA SER A 18 -3.02 7.00 -14.03
C SER A 18 -2.96 5.91 -15.11
N PHE A 19 -3.42 4.67 -14.85
CA PHE A 19 -3.67 3.69 -15.92
C PHE A 19 -4.95 3.99 -16.72
N GLN A 20 -5.79 4.92 -16.26
CA GLN A 20 -6.96 5.41 -16.99
C GLN A 20 -6.60 6.49 -18.02
N LEU A 21 -5.38 7.06 -17.99
CA LEU A 21 -4.95 8.14 -18.90
C LEU A 21 -4.53 7.67 -20.32
N HIS A 22 -4.57 6.36 -20.60
CA HIS A 22 -4.52 5.83 -21.97
C HIS A 22 -5.89 5.32 -22.44
N ARG A 23 -6.97 5.79 -21.81
CA ARG A 23 -8.31 5.60 -22.37
C ARG A 23 -8.76 6.87 -23.09
N PRO A 24 -9.31 6.75 -24.31
CA PRO A 24 -9.99 7.86 -24.96
C PRO A 24 -11.06 8.40 -24.01
N SER A 25 -11.06 9.72 -23.87
CA SER A 25 -11.88 10.53 -22.99
C SER A 25 -13.38 10.38 -23.30
N ALA A 26 -14.03 9.33 -22.79
CA ALA A 26 -15.49 9.20 -22.88
C ALA A 26 -16.15 8.17 -21.93
N GLN A 27 -15.41 7.45 -21.08
CA GLN A 27 -16.04 6.45 -20.20
C GLN A 27 -15.96 6.88 -18.73
N LYS A 28 -17.12 7.21 -18.18
CA LYS A 28 -17.38 7.29 -16.73
C LYS A 28 -16.80 6.04 -16.03
N PRO A 29 -16.36 6.12 -14.77
CA PRO A 29 -15.89 4.94 -14.02
C PRO A 29 -16.98 3.87 -14.05
N HIS A 30 -16.77 2.82 -14.85
CA HIS A 30 -17.71 1.71 -14.99
C HIS A 30 -17.60 0.82 -13.76
N PRO A 31 -18.72 0.29 -13.22
CA PRO A 31 -18.77 -0.39 -11.93
C PRO A 31 -18.47 -1.90 -12.07
N ASN A 32 -17.45 -2.33 -12.82
CA ASN A 32 -17.15 -3.77 -12.81
C ASN A 32 -16.24 -4.09 -11.61
N ALA A 33 -16.83 -4.84 -10.68
CA ALA A 33 -16.20 -5.58 -9.61
C ALA A 33 -15.00 -6.45 -10.04
N GLU A 34 -14.82 -6.69 -11.35
CA GLU A 34 -13.82 -7.60 -11.91
C GLU A 34 -12.37 -7.10 -11.85
N TRP A 35 -12.14 -5.81 -11.54
CA TRP A 35 -10.78 -5.22 -11.53
C TRP A 35 -10.18 -5.05 -10.14
N TYR A 36 -10.87 -5.45 -9.08
CA TYR A 36 -10.39 -5.35 -7.70
C TYR A 36 -10.43 -6.68 -6.99
N THR A 37 -9.54 -6.86 -6.01
CA THR A 37 -9.51 -8.08 -5.19
C THR A 37 -10.73 -8.15 -4.26
N ASP A 38 -11.18 -7.01 -3.73
CA ASP A 38 -12.43 -6.88 -2.96
C ASP A 38 -13.13 -5.57 -3.35
N PRO A 39 -14.12 -5.63 -4.25
CA PRO A 39 -14.86 -4.46 -4.74
C PRO A 39 -15.72 -3.76 -3.68
N THR A 40 -16.06 -4.46 -2.60
CA THR A 40 -16.93 -3.94 -1.53
C THR A 40 -16.16 -3.13 -0.49
N HIS A 41 -14.82 -3.17 -0.57
CA HIS A 41 -13.97 -2.53 0.40
C HIS A 41 -14.10 -0.99 0.39
N PRO A 42 -14.18 -0.32 1.56
CA PRO A 42 -14.40 1.12 1.64
C PRO A 42 -13.25 1.97 1.06
N ILE A 43 -12.08 1.36 0.81
CA ILE A 43 -10.96 2.01 0.10
C ILE A 43 -11.36 2.53 -1.29
N HIS A 44 -12.38 1.94 -1.94
CA HIS A 44 -12.83 2.41 -3.25
C HIS A 44 -13.47 3.79 -3.22
N THR A 45 -13.97 4.20 -2.05
CA THR A 45 -14.49 5.56 -1.82
C THR A 45 -13.40 6.57 -1.47
N CYS A 46 -12.18 6.12 -1.15
CA CYS A 46 -11.08 6.98 -0.76
C CYS A 46 -10.31 7.49 -1.98
N ILE A 47 -9.90 8.77 -1.94
CA ILE A 47 -9.07 9.36 -3.00
C ILE A 47 -7.61 8.95 -2.75
N PHE A 48 -6.79 8.87 -3.80
CA PHE A 48 -5.33 8.63 -3.70
C PHE A 48 -4.57 9.62 -2.80
N LYS A 49 -5.19 10.73 -2.39
CA LYS A 49 -4.62 11.70 -1.45
C LYS A 49 -4.74 11.25 0.01
N ASP A 50 -5.74 10.42 0.30
CA ASP A 50 -6.13 9.97 1.64
C ASP A 50 -5.44 8.67 2.07
N VAL A 51 -4.71 8.04 1.15
CA VAL A 51 -3.94 6.83 1.46
C VAL A 51 -2.76 7.17 2.37
N PRO A 52 -2.43 6.28 3.32
CA PRO A 52 -1.27 6.44 4.19
C PRO A 52 0.00 6.66 3.38
N LYS A 53 0.71 7.75 3.67
CA LYS A 53 1.88 8.17 2.91
C LYS A 53 2.91 8.83 3.80
N TYR A 54 4.18 8.67 3.46
CA TYR A 54 5.28 9.42 4.06
C TYR A 54 6.29 9.77 2.98
N GLU A 55 6.93 10.92 3.14
CA GLU A 55 7.89 11.47 2.21
C GLU A 55 9.10 11.99 2.97
N SER A 56 10.28 11.58 2.50
CA SER A 56 11.59 12.01 2.98
C SER A 56 12.48 12.31 1.77
N ASP A 57 13.65 12.86 2.05
CA ASP A 57 14.67 13.09 1.02
C ASP A 57 15.15 11.79 0.37
N PHE A 58 15.07 10.64 1.06
CA PHE A 58 15.56 9.34 0.60
C PHE A 58 14.52 8.53 -0.17
N PHE A 59 13.25 8.63 0.20
CA PHE A 59 12.16 7.89 -0.43
C PHE A 59 10.78 8.46 -0.12
N LYS A 60 9.83 8.11 -0.99
CA LYS A 60 8.39 8.26 -0.73
C LYS A 60 7.77 6.89 -0.56
N ILE A 61 6.91 6.74 0.44
CA ILE A 61 6.22 5.50 0.78
C ILE A 61 4.72 5.79 0.71
N ARG A 62 3.97 4.86 0.12
CA ARG A 62 2.51 4.82 0.19
C ARG A 62 2.06 3.41 0.53
N ALA A 63 1.05 3.26 1.37
CA ALA A 63 0.46 1.96 1.68
C ALA A 63 -0.97 1.87 1.14
N TYR A 64 -1.31 0.71 0.59
CA TYR A 64 -2.62 0.41 0.02
C TYR A 64 -3.11 -0.93 0.55
N PRO A 65 -4.37 -1.06 0.97
CA PRO A 65 -4.98 -2.36 1.25
C PRO A 65 -4.97 -3.26 0.00
N PHE A 66 -4.89 -4.58 0.18
CA PHE A 66 -4.94 -5.54 -0.93
C PHE A 66 -6.22 -5.42 -1.76
N ALA A 67 -7.33 -4.96 -1.19
CA ALA A 67 -8.56 -4.66 -1.92
C ALA A 67 -8.35 -3.71 -3.11
N ARG A 68 -7.36 -2.81 -3.04
CA ARG A 68 -7.03 -1.86 -4.12
C ARG A 68 -6.13 -2.46 -5.22
N LEU A 69 -5.70 -3.71 -5.07
CA LEU A 69 -4.90 -4.42 -6.07
C LEU A 69 -5.80 -5.09 -7.11
N ALA A 70 -5.30 -5.14 -8.35
CA ALA A 70 -5.96 -5.88 -9.41
C ALA A 70 -5.97 -7.39 -9.08
N PRO A 71 -7.08 -8.10 -9.36
CA PRO A 71 -7.09 -9.53 -9.19
C PRO A 71 -6.01 -10.17 -10.07
N HIS A 72 -5.46 -11.28 -9.57
CA HIS A 72 -4.47 -12.02 -10.33
C HIS A 72 -5.09 -12.48 -11.65
N SER A 73 -4.39 -12.30 -12.77
CA SER A 73 -4.92 -12.47 -14.14
C SER A 73 -5.47 -13.86 -14.44
N SER A 74 -5.18 -14.86 -13.60
CA SER A 74 -5.65 -16.24 -13.77
C SER A 74 -6.95 -16.57 -13.03
N GLY A 75 -7.52 -15.67 -12.21
CA GLY A 75 -8.73 -15.95 -11.41
C GLY A 75 -8.57 -17.02 -10.32
N VAL A 76 -7.44 -17.73 -10.29
CA VAL A 76 -7.05 -18.69 -9.26
C VAL A 76 -6.12 -17.96 -8.27
N PRO A 77 -6.38 -18.01 -6.94
CA PRO A 77 -5.39 -17.59 -5.95
C PRO A 77 -4.09 -18.30 -6.28
N ASN A 78 -3.01 -17.57 -6.57
CA ASN A 78 -1.78 -18.22 -7.04
C ASN A 78 -1.33 -19.23 -5.96
N PRO A 79 -1.47 -20.55 -6.16
CA PRO A 79 -1.19 -21.54 -5.12
C PRO A 79 0.30 -21.52 -4.75
N TYR A 80 1.14 -21.05 -5.67
CA TYR A 80 2.56 -20.80 -5.44
C TYR A 80 2.79 -19.73 -4.35
N MET A 81 1.91 -18.72 -4.22
CA MET A 81 2.08 -17.66 -3.21
C MET A 81 1.77 -18.17 -1.80
N GLU A 82 0.70 -18.95 -1.62
CA GLU A 82 0.41 -19.56 -0.31
C GLU A 82 1.48 -20.56 0.09
N GLU A 83 1.95 -21.39 -0.84
CA GLU A 83 3.07 -22.29 -0.57
C GLU A 83 4.36 -21.54 -0.27
N MET A 84 4.65 -20.43 -0.94
CA MET A 84 5.82 -19.60 -0.65
C MET A 84 5.71 -18.93 0.72
N ILE A 85 4.51 -18.53 1.16
CA ILE A 85 4.26 -18.02 2.50
C ILE A 85 4.54 -19.13 3.53
N LYS A 86 4.06 -20.36 3.27
CA LYS A 86 4.29 -21.54 4.13
C LYS A 86 5.76 -21.98 4.16
N LYS A 87 6.47 -21.88 3.02
CA LYS A 87 7.89 -22.26 2.85
C LYS A 87 8.86 -21.12 3.18
N ARG A 88 8.41 -20.05 3.86
CA ARG A 88 9.27 -18.94 4.25
C ARG A 88 10.42 -19.42 5.12
N ARG A 89 11.64 -19.05 4.73
CA ARG A 89 12.84 -19.28 5.56
C ARG A 89 12.84 -18.31 6.73
N LYS A 90 13.36 -18.74 7.88
CA LYS A 90 13.62 -17.89 9.05
C LYS A 90 14.40 -16.65 8.59
N GLY A 91 13.85 -15.45 8.82
CA GLY A 91 14.45 -14.17 8.43
C GLY A 91 13.98 -13.59 7.08
N GLN A 92 12.93 -14.13 6.45
CA GLN A 92 12.26 -13.51 5.30
C GLN A 92 11.16 -12.53 5.76
N MET A 93 11.12 -11.35 5.14
CA MET A 93 10.19 -10.28 5.49
C MET A 93 8.76 -10.60 5.02
N PRO A 94 7.74 -10.59 5.91
CA PRO A 94 6.34 -10.87 5.60
C PRO A 94 5.58 -9.70 4.95
N MET A 95 6.20 -8.93 4.05
CA MET A 95 5.56 -7.75 3.46
C MET A 95 5.37 -7.84 1.94
N SER A 96 4.27 -7.24 1.46
CA SER A 96 4.03 -6.98 0.05
C SER A 96 4.66 -5.64 -0.34
N LEU A 97 5.71 -5.68 -1.16
CA LEU A 97 6.55 -4.53 -1.48
C LEU A 97 6.68 -4.30 -2.98
N ILE A 98 6.35 -3.09 -3.43
CA ILE A 98 6.52 -2.63 -4.82
C ILE A 98 7.52 -1.46 -4.82
N VAL A 99 8.58 -1.57 -5.62
CA VAL A 99 9.62 -0.54 -5.76
C VAL A 99 9.72 -0.11 -7.22
N PRO A 100 8.81 0.76 -7.71
CA PRO A 100 8.89 1.27 -9.07
C PRO A 100 10.14 2.12 -9.21
N MET A 101 10.97 1.80 -10.20
CA MET A 101 12.13 2.61 -10.56
C MET A 101 12.18 2.72 -12.08
N SER A 102 11.89 3.90 -12.60
CA SER A 102 12.06 4.20 -14.01
C SER A 102 13.44 4.84 -14.25
N PRO A 103 14.01 4.70 -15.47
CA PRO A 103 15.23 5.40 -15.83
C PRO A 103 15.08 6.92 -15.77
N TYR A 104 13.86 7.43 -15.96
CA TYR A 104 13.53 8.87 -15.91
C TYR A 104 13.39 9.42 -14.49
N SER A 105 12.95 8.60 -13.52
CA SER A 105 12.67 9.05 -12.15
C SER A 105 13.88 8.95 -11.22
N LEU A 106 14.82 8.03 -11.47
CA LEU A 106 15.95 7.78 -10.56
C LEU A 106 17.29 8.04 -11.24
N HIS A 107 17.65 7.21 -12.21
CA HIS A 107 18.91 7.31 -12.95
C HIS A 107 18.87 6.40 -14.19
N LYS A 108 19.52 6.82 -15.29
CA LYS A 108 19.56 6.06 -16.57
C LYS A 108 20.29 4.72 -16.44
N SER A 109 21.37 4.66 -15.64
CA SER A 109 22.12 3.42 -15.38
C SER A 109 21.32 2.41 -14.55
N GLY A 110 21.18 1.19 -15.09
CA GLY A 110 20.55 0.07 -14.40
C GLY A 110 21.34 -0.41 -13.17
N ALA A 111 22.67 -0.26 -13.18
CA ALA A 111 23.52 -0.62 -12.04
C ALA A 111 23.18 0.23 -10.81
N ILE A 112 23.03 1.55 -10.98
CA ILE A 112 22.64 2.45 -9.89
C ILE A 112 21.25 2.08 -9.36
N ARG A 113 20.27 1.84 -10.25
CA ARG A 113 18.93 1.39 -9.83
C ARG A 113 18.99 0.07 -9.04
N LYS A 114 19.83 -0.87 -9.45
CA LYS A 114 20.04 -2.15 -8.74
C LYS A 114 20.62 -1.93 -7.34
N VAL A 115 21.62 -1.06 -7.20
CA VAL A 115 22.22 -0.72 -5.90
C VAL A 115 21.19 -0.06 -4.99
N VAL A 116 20.44 0.94 -5.48
CA VAL A 116 19.39 1.62 -4.69
C VAL A 116 18.33 0.64 -4.20
N ARG A 117 17.82 -0.24 -5.07
CA ARG A 117 16.87 -1.28 -4.67
C ARG A 117 17.47 -2.24 -3.63
N SER A 118 18.74 -2.61 -3.79
CA SER A 118 19.41 -3.50 -2.85
C SER A 118 19.57 -2.85 -1.48
N ARG A 119 20.02 -1.58 -1.44
CA ARG A 119 20.18 -0.80 -0.19
C ARG A 119 18.84 -0.63 0.53
N LEU A 120 17.80 -0.23 -0.20
CA LEU A 120 16.45 -0.10 0.36
C LEU A 120 15.94 -1.42 0.95
N LYS A 121 16.10 -2.53 0.23
CA LYS A 121 15.66 -3.85 0.71
C LYS A 121 16.46 -4.32 1.93
N GLU A 122 17.76 -4.06 1.97
CA GLU A 122 18.57 -4.42 3.14
C GLU A 122 18.22 -3.57 4.35
N ALA A 123 18.02 -2.26 4.17
CA ALA A 123 17.59 -1.38 5.25
C ALA A 123 16.21 -1.78 5.81
N LEU A 124 15.25 -2.13 4.94
CA LEU A 124 13.97 -2.70 5.36
C LEU A 124 14.14 -4.02 6.13
N ARG A 125 15.01 -4.91 5.65
CA ARG A 125 15.31 -6.17 6.35
C ARG A 125 15.93 -5.90 7.73
N LEU A 126 16.86 -4.96 7.83
CA LEU A 126 17.50 -4.58 9.09
C LEU A 126 16.46 -4.08 10.09
N VAL A 127 15.56 -3.20 9.68
CA VAL A 127 14.49 -2.68 10.57
C VAL A 127 13.49 -3.78 10.94
N VAL A 128 12.88 -4.43 9.95
CA VAL A 128 11.70 -5.28 10.18
C VAL A 128 12.07 -6.64 10.77
N VAL A 129 13.19 -7.22 10.32
CA VAL A 129 13.60 -8.58 10.72
C VAL A 129 14.62 -8.55 11.84
N ARG A 130 15.46 -7.52 11.94
CA ARG A 130 16.53 -7.43 12.93
C ARG A 130 16.38 -6.29 13.94
N GLY A 131 15.30 -5.52 13.88
CA GLY A 131 15.02 -4.42 14.82
C GLY A 131 16.08 -3.31 14.81
N ALA A 132 16.83 -3.15 13.71
CA ALA A 132 17.95 -2.22 13.66
C ALA A 132 17.53 -0.77 13.92
N ARG A 133 18.40 -0.01 14.56
CA ARG A 133 18.34 1.44 14.80
C ARG A 133 19.68 2.07 14.40
N GLY A 134 19.68 3.31 13.94
CA GLY A 134 20.92 4.06 13.78
C GLY A 134 21.59 4.29 15.12
N SER A 135 22.92 4.26 15.11
CA SER A 135 23.71 4.62 16.28
C SER A 135 23.59 6.13 16.52
N ASP A 136 23.26 6.52 17.75
CA ASP A 136 23.25 7.93 18.18
C ASP A 136 24.69 8.48 18.29
N ASN A 137 25.72 7.61 18.29
CA ASN A 137 27.13 8.02 18.25
C ASN A 137 27.55 8.36 16.83
N CYS A 138 27.89 9.63 16.63
CA CYS A 138 28.31 10.29 15.39
C CYS A 138 29.46 9.57 14.64
N GLU A 139 30.28 8.79 15.34
CA GLU A 139 31.47 8.12 14.82
C GLU A 139 31.22 6.66 14.42
N ALA A 140 30.18 6.04 14.98
CA ALA A 140 29.87 4.65 14.71
C ALA A 140 28.96 4.57 13.48
N SER A 141 29.55 4.26 12.33
CA SER A 141 28.82 3.90 11.10
C SER A 141 28.04 2.57 11.20
N SER A 142 27.92 1.99 12.40
CA SER A 142 27.24 0.73 12.66
C SER A 142 25.79 0.96 13.10
N ALA A 143 24.90 0.11 12.60
CA ALA A 143 23.52 0.05 13.10
C ALA A 143 23.48 -0.82 14.37
N ILE A 144 22.79 -0.34 15.40
CA ILE A 144 22.55 -1.08 16.64
C ILE A 144 21.37 -2.01 16.38
N LEU A 145 21.52 -3.30 16.70
CA LEU A 145 20.45 -4.29 16.57
C LEU A 145 19.76 -4.48 17.91
N ASP A 146 18.45 -4.29 17.93
CA ASP A 146 17.62 -4.53 19.10
C ASP A 146 16.64 -5.66 18.77
N GLU A 147 16.87 -6.84 19.36
CA GLU A 147 16.03 -8.02 19.11
C GLU A 147 14.60 -7.82 19.63
N SER A 148 14.38 -6.94 20.61
CA SER A 148 13.03 -6.63 21.09
C SER A 148 12.19 -5.86 20.05
N ASP A 149 12.87 -5.13 19.17
CA ASP A 149 12.27 -4.38 18.06
C ASP A 149 12.08 -5.23 16.79
N ALA A 150 12.60 -6.46 16.77
CA ALA A 150 12.60 -7.38 15.62
C ALA A 150 11.26 -8.13 15.43
N ALA A 151 10.15 -7.40 15.51
CA ALA A 151 8.80 -7.94 15.33
C ALA A 151 8.18 -7.43 14.01
N PRO A 152 7.96 -8.28 12.99
CA PRO A 152 7.41 -7.83 11.71
C PRO A 152 6.04 -7.14 11.82
N ASP A 153 5.17 -7.67 12.68
CA ASP A 153 3.82 -7.15 12.91
C ASP A 153 3.83 -5.76 13.56
N LYS A 154 4.95 -5.40 14.22
CA LYS A 154 5.16 -4.05 14.78
C LYS A 154 5.30 -3.01 13.68
N TRP A 155 5.91 -3.36 12.54
CA TRP A 155 6.27 -2.42 11.49
C TRP A 155 5.37 -2.48 10.25
N VAL A 156 4.82 -3.64 9.96
CA VAL A 156 4.09 -3.94 8.73
C VAL A 156 2.68 -4.40 9.08
N MET A 157 1.66 -3.87 8.39
CA MET A 157 0.29 -4.35 8.51
C MET A 157 0.04 -5.53 7.58
N LYS A 158 -0.68 -6.53 8.09
CA LYS A 158 -1.17 -7.66 7.31
C LYS A 158 -2.17 -7.18 6.26
N ASP A 159 -2.11 -7.72 5.05
CA ASP A 159 -3.02 -7.41 3.93
C ASP A 159 -2.87 -5.99 3.34
N TRP A 160 -1.70 -5.39 3.54
CA TRP A 160 -1.31 -4.11 2.93
C TRP A 160 -0.10 -4.25 2.00
N THR A 161 -0.13 -3.49 0.91
CA THR A 161 0.97 -3.33 -0.04
C THR A 161 1.62 -1.97 0.11
N TYR A 162 2.94 -1.99 0.26
CA TYR A 162 3.76 -0.80 0.39
C TYR A 162 4.47 -0.48 -0.93
N VAL A 163 4.39 0.78 -1.34
CA VAL A 163 4.97 1.30 -2.57
C VAL A 163 6.06 2.28 -2.23
N PHE A 164 7.31 1.88 -2.41
CA PHE A 164 8.47 2.73 -2.16
C PHE A 164 8.99 3.32 -3.46
N LYS A 165 9.01 4.65 -3.55
CA LYS A 165 9.66 5.42 -4.60
C LYS A 165 10.97 5.98 -4.04
N PRO A 166 12.10 5.29 -4.23
CA PRO A 166 13.39 5.78 -3.74
C PRO A 166 13.85 7.00 -4.54
N THR A 167 14.70 7.81 -3.94
CA THR A 167 15.39 8.93 -4.59
C THR A 167 16.88 8.61 -4.77
N LEU A 168 17.61 9.47 -5.48
CA LEU A 168 19.05 9.33 -5.65
C LEU A 168 19.82 9.57 -4.34
N ALA A 169 19.26 10.30 -3.37
CA ALA A 169 19.90 10.54 -2.08
C ALA A 169 20.20 9.22 -1.35
N LEU A 170 19.28 8.24 -1.42
CA LEU A 170 19.44 6.90 -0.84
C LEU A 170 20.68 6.15 -1.34
N TYR A 171 21.14 6.43 -2.56
CA TYR A 171 22.37 5.85 -3.10
C TYR A 171 23.62 6.33 -2.34
N LYS A 172 23.65 7.60 -1.95
CA LYS A 172 24.81 8.28 -1.36
C LYS A 172 24.82 8.23 0.17
N SER A 173 23.67 7.99 0.79
CA SER A 173 23.54 8.08 2.24
C SER A 173 24.07 6.86 3.00
N PRO A 174 24.58 7.04 4.24
CA PRO A 174 24.98 5.94 5.12
C PRO A 174 23.82 5.00 5.41
N MET A 175 24.12 3.70 5.61
CA MET A 175 23.08 2.72 5.95
C MET A 175 22.34 3.05 7.26
N PRO A 176 23.00 3.50 8.35
CA PRO A 176 22.32 3.87 9.59
C PRO A 176 21.26 4.96 9.38
N THR A 177 21.59 6.01 8.62
CA THR A 177 20.65 7.09 8.28
C THR A 177 19.43 6.59 7.52
N ILE A 178 19.64 5.66 6.57
CA ILE A 178 18.53 5.06 5.82
C ILE A 178 17.66 4.20 6.73
N VAL A 179 18.26 3.47 7.68
CA VAL A 179 17.56 2.62 8.66
C VAL A 179 16.64 3.48 9.53
N ASP A 180 17.14 4.59 10.07
CA ASP A 180 16.33 5.50 10.89
C ASP A 180 15.16 6.08 10.13
N GLU A 181 15.40 6.54 8.90
CA GLU A 181 14.33 7.14 8.11
C GLU A 181 13.26 6.12 7.72
N ILE A 182 13.65 4.87 7.46
CA ILE A 182 12.69 3.79 7.24
C ILE A 182 11.85 3.54 8.50
N ARG A 183 12.44 3.60 9.71
CA ARG A 183 11.66 3.45 10.95
C ARG A 183 10.63 4.55 11.10
N ILE A 184 11.02 5.80 10.86
CA ILE A 184 10.12 6.95 10.93
C ILE A 184 9.00 6.79 9.91
N GLY A 185 9.35 6.48 8.65
CA GLY A 185 8.39 6.31 7.57
C GLY A 185 7.39 5.17 7.80
N LEU A 186 7.86 4.01 8.27
CA LEU A 186 7.00 2.87 8.57
C LEU A 186 6.07 3.14 9.75
N ARG A 187 6.55 3.76 10.84
CA ARG A 187 5.70 4.15 11.99
C ARG A 187 4.62 5.13 11.58
N SER A 188 5.00 6.17 10.83
CA SER A 188 4.07 7.19 10.34
C SER A 188 2.97 6.55 9.49
N VAL A 189 3.35 5.72 8.51
CA VAL A 189 2.41 5.08 7.59
C VAL A 189 1.54 4.04 8.28
N LYS A 190 2.09 3.26 9.21
CA LYS A 190 1.31 2.30 9.99
C LYS A 190 0.27 3.01 10.86
N SER A 191 0.67 4.05 11.59
CA SER A 191 -0.28 4.84 12.40
C SER A 191 -1.41 5.42 11.56
N MET A 192 -1.11 5.95 10.36
CA MET A 192 -2.13 6.48 9.45
C MET A 192 -3.05 5.36 8.92
N ALA A 193 -2.49 4.20 8.61
CA ALA A 193 -3.24 3.05 8.12
C ALA A 193 -4.18 2.48 9.19
N GLU A 194 -3.73 2.35 10.44
CA GLU A 194 -4.57 1.93 11.58
C GLU A 194 -5.73 2.92 11.82
N GLN A 195 -5.45 4.22 11.76
CA GLN A 195 -6.52 5.24 11.87
C GLN A 195 -7.52 5.17 10.71
N LEU A 196 -7.05 4.82 9.51
CA LEU A 196 -7.91 4.64 8.35
C LEU A 196 -8.79 3.38 8.50
N GLU A 197 -8.21 2.27 8.96
CA GLU A 197 -8.91 1.02 9.25
C GLU A 197 -9.98 1.22 10.33
N ALA A 198 -9.64 1.90 11.43
CA ALA A 198 -10.58 2.22 12.50
C ALA A 198 -11.72 3.15 12.04
N ARG A 199 -11.50 3.99 11.03
CA ARG A 199 -12.57 4.80 10.42
C ARG A 199 -13.51 3.94 9.58
N TRP A 200 -12.97 2.96 8.86
CA TRP A 200 -13.78 2.04 8.07
C TRP A 200 -14.63 1.12 8.92
N GLN A 201 -14.06 0.55 9.99
CA GLN A 201 -14.79 -0.29 10.95
C GLN A 201 -15.97 0.45 11.60
N ARG A 202 -15.81 1.74 11.92
CA ARG A 202 -16.91 2.57 12.45
C ARG A 202 -18.07 2.76 11.46
N ARG A 203 -17.78 2.79 10.15
CA ARG A 203 -18.80 2.95 9.11
C ARG A 203 -19.57 1.66 8.83
N THR A 204 -18.91 0.50 8.89
CA THR A 204 -19.56 -0.80 8.64
C THR A 204 -20.45 -1.26 9.80
N VAL A 205 -20.15 -0.84 11.02
CA VAL A 205 -20.92 -1.22 12.23
C VAL A 205 -22.18 -0.37 12.44
N SER A 206 -22.48 0.65 11.61
CA SER A 206 -23.74 1.40 11.72
C SER A 206 -24.88 0.64 11.04
N PRO A 207 -25.79 -0.05 11.75
CA PRO A 207 -26.91 -0.71 11.13
C PRO A 207 -28.04 0.31 11.00
N ASN A 208 -28.47 0.53 9.76
CA ASN A 208 -29.85 0.84 9.40
C ASN A 208 -30.60 1.92 10.23
N ARG A 209 -30.49 3.20 9.83
CA ARG A 209 -31.39 4.26 10.32
C ARG A 209 -32.50 4.66 9.36
N ASP A 210 -32.61 4.06 8.17
CA ASP A 210 -33.57 4.50 7.16
C ASP A 210 -34.42 3.36 6.58
N VAL A 211 -35.19 2.69 7.46
CA VAL A 211 -36.43 2.00 7.06
C VAL A 211 -37.60 2.60 7.82
N THR A 212 -37.77 3.93 7.79
CA THR A 212 -39.07 4.56 8.06
C THR A 212 -39.15 5.97 7.47
N ARG A 213 -38.88 6.13 6.17
CA ARG A 213 -39.45 7.27 5.43
C ARG A 213 -40.65 6.76 4.64
N THR A 214 -41.70 6.57 5.41
CA THR A 214 -43.04 6.18 4.99
C THR A 214 -43.45 6.98 3.76
N ARG A 215 -43.85 6.23 2.74
CA ARG A 215 -44.67 6.66 1.60
C ARG A 215 -45.68 7.74 2.03
N SER A 216 -45.46 8.97 1.60
CA SER A 216 -46.48 10.02 1.65
C SER A 216 -46.31 10.98 0.48
N LEU A 217 -46.42 10.45 -0.73
CA LEU A 217 -46.75 11.24 -1.93
C LEU A 217 -47.70 10.41 -2.80
N ASP A 218 -48.87 10.12 -2.24
CA ASP A 218 -50.05 9.71 -3.01
C ASP A 218 -51.15 10.72 -2.71
N ARG A 219 -51.06 11.88 -3.36
CA ARG A 219 -52.16 12.84 -3.51
C ARG A 219 -52.14 13.35 -4.94
N LYS A 220 -52.88 12.65 -5.81
CA LYS A 220 -53.34 13.19 -7.10
C LYS A 220 -54.20 14.43 -6.83
N PRO A 221 -53.92 15.60 -7.41
CA PRO A 221 -54.91 16.67 -7.47
C PRO A 221 -55.96 16.33 -8.53
N SER A 222 -57.22 16.23 -8.09
CA SER A 222 -58.39 16.07 -8.96
C SER A 222 -58.58 17.29 -9.86
N LYS A 223 -58.81 17.04 -11.16
CA LYS A 223 -59.24 18.04 -12.14
C LYS A 223 -60.52 18.75 -11.64
N LYS A 224 -60.52 20.08 -11.61
CA LYS A 224 -61.76 20.88 -11.53
C LYS A 224 -62.19 21.27 -12.96
N PRO A 225 -63.50 21.19 -13.29
CA PRO A 225 -64.01 21.62 -14.58
C PRO A 225 -64.13 23.14 -14.67
N TYR A 226 -63.84 23.71 -15.85
CA TYR A 226 -64.19 25.08 -16.20
C TYR A 226 -65.72 25.22 -16.32
N ARG A 227 -66.26 26.27 -15.71
CA ARG A 227 -67.61 26.81 -15.95
C ARG A 227 -67.53 28.33 -15.76
N GLY A 228 -68.03 29.08 -16.75
CA GLY A 228 -68.13 30.54 -16.74
C GLY A 228 -67.31 31.15 -17.85
#